data_AF-A0A1W6EVF8-F1
#
_entry.id   AF-A0A1W6EVF8-F1
#
_cell.length_a   1.000
_cell.length_b   1.000
_cell.length_c   1.000
_cell.angle_alpha   90.00
_cell.angle_beta   90.00
_cell.angle_gamma   90.00
#
_symmetry.space_group_name_H-M   'P 1'
#
loop_
_entity.id
_entity.type
_entity.pdbx_description
1 polymer ?
#
loop_
_entity_poly.entity_id
_entity_poly.type
_entity_poly.pdbx_seq_one_letter_code
_entity_poly.pdbx_strand_id
1 'polypeptide(L)'
;GDTIFVNISAKFNQNIEELLENILLIAEVEDLKADPTQRAIGTVIEARLDKGKGPVATLLVQQGSLRVGDPIVVGNTFGRVRVMTNDLGRRDKAVGPATPVEITGLNDVPQAGDRFVVFEDEKTARQAGEERGKRAVLEQRSSNNRVTLDNLFESLKEGELKDVNVII
;
A
#
# COMPACT_ATOMS: atom_id res chain seq x y z
N GLY A 1 -4.40 33.51 6.22
CA GLY A 1 -5.65 32.80 5.96
C GLY A 1 -5.28 31.83 4.89
N ASP A 2 -4.96 30.60 5.29
CA ASP A 2 -3.96 29.79 4.58
C ASP A 2 -4.62 28.75 3.66
N THR A 3 -5.94 28.87 3.46
CA THR A 3 -6.74 27.94 2.68
C THR A 3 -7.32 28.67 1.47
N ILE A 4 -6.95 28.21 0.28
CA ILE A 4 -7.48 28.72 -0.99
C ILE A 4 -8.84 28.05 -1.26
N PHE A 5 -9.82 28.82 -1.71
CA PHE A 5 -11.14 28.33 -2.11
C PHE A 5 -11.35 28.58 -3.60
N VAL A 6 -11.77 27.54 -4.34
CA VAL A 6 -12.11 27.63 -5.76
C VAL A 6 -13.51 27.07 -5.97
N ASN A 7 -14.43 27.88 -6.48
CA ASN A 7 -15.79 27.43 -6.78
C ASN A 7 -15.79 26.69 -8.11
N ILE A 8 -16.08 25.38 -8.11
CA ILE A 8 -16.04 24.56 -9.33
C ILE A 8 -17.39 23.94 -9.66
N SER A 9 -17.56 23.56 -10.93
CA SER A 9 -18.60 22.60 -11.33
C SER A 9 -18.01 21.56 -12.27
N ALA A 10 -17.82 20.34 -11.76
CA ALA A 10 -17.34 19.21 -12.57
C ALA A 10 -18.33 18.81 -13.67
N LYS A 11 -19.64 19.03 -13.44
CA LYS A 11 -20.69 18.71 -14.43
C LYS A 11 -20.72 19.68 -15.61
N PHE A 12 -20.52 20.97 -15.33
CA PHE A 12 -20.54 22.02 -16.35
C PHE A 12 -19.14 22.43 -16.81
N ASN A 13 -18.10 21.72 -16.33
CA ASN A 13 -16.70 21.99 -16.62
C ASN A 13 -16.29 23.45 -16.31
N GLN A 14 -16.76 23.99 -15.19
CA GLN A 14 -16.48 25.36 -14.76
C GLN A 14 -15.34 25.41 -13.75
N ASN A 15 -14.40 26.34 -13.94
CA ASN A 15 -13.28 26.67 -13.06
C ASN A 15 -12.34 25.49 -12.73
N ILE A 16 -12.28 24.47 -13.60
CA ILE A 16 -11.32 23.36 -13.45
C ILE A 16 -9.88 23.83 -13.70
N GLU A 17 -9.69 24.76 -14.65
CA GLU A 17 -8.38 25.36 -14.93
C GLU A 17 -7.89 26.19 -13.75
N GLU A 18 -8.75 27.04 -13.17
CA GLU A 18 -8.44 27.81 -11.95
C GLU A 18 -8.09 26.89 -10.77
N LEU A 19 -8.77 25.75 -10.62
CA LEU A 19 -8.42 24.77 -9.59
C LEU A 19 -7.01 24.19 -9.83
N LEU A 20 -6.70 23.83 -11.09
CA LEU A 20 -5.39 23.27 -11.44
C LEU A 20 -4.26 24.26 -11.20
N GLU A 21 -4.44 25.53 -11.58
CA GLU A 21 -3.49 26.61 -11.33
C GLU A 21 -3.20 26.78 -9.83
N ASN A 22 -4.25 26.76 -9.01
CA ASN A 22 -4.09 26.86 -7.55
C ASN A 22 -3.39 25.64 -6.95
N ILE A 23 -3.63 24.43 -7.46
CA ILE A 23 -2.90 23.23 -7.02
C ILE A 23 -1.41 23.36 -7.36
N LEU A 24 -1.07 23.82 -8.57
CA LEU A 24 0.32 24.03 -8.98
C LEU A 24 0.99 25.11 -8.13
N LEU A 25 0.29 26.22 -7.84
CA LEU A 25 0.79 27.29 -6.98
C LEU A 25 1.12 26.78 -5.58
N ILE A 26 0.22 26.01 -4.96
CA ILE A 26 0.47 25.41 -3.64
C ILE A 26 1.68 24.47 -3.69
N ALA A 27 1.75 23.60 -4.70
CA ALA A 27 2.86 22.66 -4.85
C ALA A 27 4.22 23.36 -4.99
N GLU A 28 4.26 24.51 -5.68
CA GLU A 28 5.47 25.34 -5.80
C GLU A 28 5.84 26.02 -4.47
N VAL A 29 4.85 26.56 -3.75
CA VAL A 29 5.05 27.20 -2.44
C VAL A 29 5.53 26.18 -1.39
N GLU A 30 5.05 24.94 -1.42
CA GLU A 30 5.46 23.87 -0.52
C GLU A 30 6.82 23.25 -0.86
N ASP A 31 7.42 23.57 -2.02
CA ASP A 31 8.73 23.07 -2.47
C ASP A 31 8.86 21.54 -2.36
N LEU A 32 7.82 20.83 -2.82
CA LEU A 32 7.75 19.37 -2.75
C LEU A 32 8.88 18.72 -3.55
N LYS A 33 9.74 17.95 -2.86
CA LYS A 33 10.95 17.33 -3.44
C LYS A 33 10.98 15.83 -3.25
N ALA A 34 11.49 15.14 -4.26
CA ALA A 34 11.81 13.71 -4.21
C ALA A 34 13.11 13.44 -4.97
N ASP A 35 13.97 12.59 -4.38
CA ASP A 35 15.19 12.13 -5.05
C ASP A 35 14.88 10.86 -5.85
N PRO A 36 15.01 10.87 -7.19
CA PRO A 36 14.77 9.70 -8.04
C PRO A 36 15.97 8.74 -8.09
N THR A 37 17.15 9.14 -7.60
CA THR A 37 18.40 8.38 -7.75
C THR A 37 18.55 7.26 -6.72
N GLN A 38 17.86 7.37 -5.59
CA GLN A 38 17.80 6.36 -4.55
C GLN A 38 16.82 5.23 -4.87
N ARG A 39 16.80 4.21 -4.01
CA ARG A 39 15.86 3.09 -4.12
C ARG A 39 14.44 3.49 -3.78
N ALA A 40 13.49 2.82 -4.41
CA ALA A 40 12.10 3.15 -4.21
C ALA A 40 11.61 2.89 -2.79
N ILE A 41 10.92 3.89 -2.25
CA ILE A 41 10.12 3.82 -1.03
C ILE A 41 8.74 4.39 -1.35
N GLY A 42 7.71 3.79 -0.78
CA GLY A 42 6.36 4.28 -0.97
C GLY A 42 5.33 3.47 -0.22
N THR A 43 4.08 3.58 -0.68
CA THR A 43 2.92 3.01 0.00
C THR A 43 2.03 2.24 -0.97
N VAL A 44 1.39 1.17 -0.48
CA VAL A 44 0.37 0.41 -1.22
C VAL A 44 -0.93 1.21 -1.25
N ILE A 45 -1.46 1.47 -2.43
CA ILE A 45 -2.78 2.05 -2.62
C ILE A 45 -3.85 0.96 -2.44
N GLU A 46 -3.70 -0.13 -3.19
CA GLU A 46 -4.62 -1.26 -3.20
C GLU A 46 -3.89 -2.55 -3.56
N ALA A 47 -4.47 -3.68 -3.17
CA ALA A 47 -3.91 -4.99 -3.48
C ALA A 47 -5.03 -6.02 -3.64
N ARG A 48 -4.80 -6.99 -4.51
CA ARG A 48 -5.76 -8.06 -4.82
C ARG A 48 -5.05 -9.32 -5.29
N LEU A 49 -5.74 -10.46 -5.17
CA LEU A 49 -5.32 -11.71 -5.78
C LEU A 49 -5.98 -11.85 -7.16
N ASP A 50 -5.17 -11.84 -8.22
CA ASP A 50 -5.64 -12.09 -9.58
C ASP A 50 -5.41 -13.57 -9.96
N LYS A 51 -6.41 -14.20 -10.58
CA LYS A 51 -6.39 -15.64 -10.90
C LYS A 51 -5.28 -16.02 -11.89
N GLY A 52 -4.85 -15.11 -12.77
CA GLY A 52 -3.83 -15.37 -13.79
C GLY A 52 -2.47 -14.78 -13.44
N LYS A 53 -2.45 -13.64 -12.72
CA LYS A 53 -1.21 -12.92 -12.39
C LYS A 53 -0.68 -13.23 -10.98
N GLY A 54 -1.48 -13.85 -10.12
CA GLY A 54 -1.15 -14.05 -8.70
C GLY A 54 -1.38 -12.77 -7.88
N PRO A 55 -0.62 -12.54 -6.80
CA PRO A 55 -0.71 -11.32 -6.01
C PRO A 55 -0.33 -10.08 -6.84
N VAL A 56 -1.25 -9.12 -6.87
CA VAL A 56 -1.11 -7.84 -7.57
C VAL A 56 -1.27 -6.71 -6.55
N ALA A 57 -0.41 -5.70 -6.64
CA ALA A 57 -0.50 -4.52 -5.78
C ALA A 57 -0.26 -3.25 -6.60
N THR A 58 -1.07 -2.23 -6.37
CA THR A 58 -0.87 -0.88 -6.89
C THR A 58 -0.08 -0.09 -5.86
N LEU A 59 1.12 0.35 -6.23
CA LEU A 59 2.05 1.07 -5.37
C LEU A 59 2.14 2.53 -5.80
N LEU A 60 2.23 3.45 -4.85
CA LEU A 60 2.64 4.84 -5.09
C LEU A 60 4.10 5.01 -4.69
N VAL A 61 4.97 5.27 -5.65
CA VAL A 61 6.39 5.57 -5.39
C VAL A 61 6.49 7.00 -4.85
N GLN A 62 6.97 7.17 -3.63
CA GLN A 62 7.10 8.49 -2.99
C GLN A 62 8.52 9.03 -3.10
N GLN A 63 9.50 8.14 -3.05
CA GLN A 63 10.92 8.46 -3.20
C GLN A 63 11.62 7.39 -4.02
N GLY A 64 12.71 7.75 -4.69
CA GLY A 64 13.53 6.84 -5.49
C GLY A 64 12.88 6.39 -6.79
N SER A 65 13.53 5.44 -7.45
CA SER A 65 13.01 4.80 -8.66
C SER A 65 12.79 3.31 -8.44
N LEU A 66 11.64 2.80 -8.89
CA LEU A 66 11.29 1.37 -8.86
C LEU A 66 11.54 0.77 -10.24
N ARG A 67 12.13 -0.42 -10.30
CA ARG A 67 12.44 -1.10 -11.56
C ARG A 67 11.97 -2.55 -11.56
N VAL A 68 11.73 -3.08 -12.76
CA VAL A 68 11.47 -4.51 -12.93
C VAL A 68 12.71 -5.29 -12.53
N GLY A 69 12.53 -6.30 -11.68
CA GLY A 69 13.59 -7.13 -11.13
C GLY A 69 14.07 -6.69 -9.75
N ASP A 70 13.58 -5.58 -9.22
CA ASP A 70 13.96 -5.10 -7.89
C ASP A 70 13.42 -6.03 -6.79
N PRO A 71 14.26 -6.43 -5.81
CA PRO A 71 13.81 -7.06 -4.58
C PRO A 71 13.05 -6.05 -3.71
N ILE A 72 11.85 -6.44 -3.28
CA ILE A 72 10.93 -5.55 -2.57
C ILE A 72 10.35 -6.23 -1.33
N VAL A 73 10.24 -5.46 -0.25
CA VAL A 73 9.49 -5.82 0.95
C VAL A 73 8.32 -4.88 1.07
N VAL A 74 7.11 -5.41 1.20
CA VAL A 74 5.85 -4.66 1.31
C VAL A 74 5.13 -5.12 2.57
N GLY A 75 5.01 -4.25 3.57
CA GLY A 75 4.42 -4.62 4.86
C GLY A 75 5.08 -5.88 5.45
N ASN A 76 4.29 -6.95 5.56
CA ASN A 76 4.68 -8.26 6.09
C ASN A 76 5.01 -9.30 5.00
N THR A 77 4.98 -8.92 3.73
CA THR A 77 5.32 -9.78 2.59
C THR A 77 6.56 -9.27 1.86
N PHE A 78 7.09 -10.10 0.98
CA PHE A 78 8.24 -9.77 0.15
C PHE A 78 8.12 -10.45 -1.21
N GLY A 79 8.99 -10.05 -2.14
CA GLY A 79 9.07 -10.67 -3.43
C GLY A 79 10.03 -9.95 -4.36
N ARG A 80 9.82 -10.15 -5.65
CA ARG A 80 10.61 -9.52 -6.70
C ARG A 80 9.67 -8.96 -7.75
N VAL A 81 9.86 -7.70 -8.12
CA VAL A 81 9.01 -7.05 -9.12
C VAL A 81 9.16 -7.76 -10.47
N ARG A 82 8.11 -8.45 -10.91
CA ARG A 82 8.14 -9.24 -12.15
C ARG A 82 7.65 -8.45 -13.36
N VAL A 83 6.57 -7.71 -13.17
CA VAL A 83 5.95 -6.85 -14.18
C VAL A 83 5.49 -5.59 -13.50
N MET A 84 5.69 -4.45 -14.17
CA MET A 84 5.13 -3.16 -13.79
C MET A 84 4.23 -2.65 -14.91
N THR A 85 3.04 -2.16 -14.55
CA THR A 85 2.06 -1.61 -15.48
C THR A 85 1.56 -0.27 -14.94
N ASN A 86 1.55 0.76 -15.77
CA ASN A 86 1.03 2.08 -15.38
C ASN A 86 -0.51 2.14 -15.44
N ASP A 87 -1.05 3.26 -15.00
CA ASP A 87 -2.48 3.61 -15.01
C ASP A 87 -3.12 3.55 -16.41
N LEU A 88 -2.32 3.72 -17.47
CA LEU A 88 -2.75 3.60 -18.86
C LEU A 88 -2.67 2.17 -19.42
N GLY A 89 -2.32 1.18 -18.59
CA GLY A 89 -2.21 -0.23 -18.97
C GLY A 89 -0.94 -0.57 -19.76
N ARG A 90 0.03 0.34 -19.85
CA ARG A 90 1.30 0.12 -20.56
C ARG A 90 2.36 -0.42 -19.60
N ARG A 91 3.25 -1.26 -20.12
CA ARG A 91 4.34 -1.85 -19.33
C ARG A 91 5.54 -0.92 -19.30
N ASP A 92 5.92 -0.52 -18.10
CA ASP A 92 7.10 0.31 -17.86
C ASP A 92 8.21 -0.52 -17.21
N LYS A 93 9.47 -0.21 -17.56
CA LYS A 93 10.64 -0.90 -16.99
C LYS A 93 11.15 -0.23 -15.72
N ALA A 94 10.89 1.06 -15.58
CA ALA A 94 11.28 1.89 -14.45
C ALA A 94 10.22 2.97 -14.26
N VAL A 95 9.90 3.30 -13.01
CA VAL A 95 9.04 4.42 -12.64
C VAL A 95 9.72 5.26 -11.56
N GLY A 96 9.53 6.58 -11.61
CA GLY A 96 10.09 7.51 -10.64
C GLY A 96 9.10 7.86 -9.52
N PRO A 97 9.45 8.84 -8.68
CA PRO A 97 8.57 9.36 -7.64
C PRO A 97 7.26 9.93 -8.19
N ALA A 98 6.25 10.05 -7.33
CA ALA A 98 4.90 10.53 -7.61
C ALA A 98 4.13 9.75 -8.68
N THR A 99 4.60 8.55 -9.05
CA THR A 99 3.96 7.70 -10.07
C THR A 99 3.30 6.48 -9.44
N PRO A 100 2.01 6.23 -9.68
CA PRO A 100 1.36 4.98 -9.31
C PRO A 100 1.72 3.87 -10.30
N VAL A 101 1.94 2.65 -9.81
CA VAL A 101 2.30 1.50 -10.64
C VAL A 101 1.69 0.20 -10.10
N GLU A 102 1.06 -0.58 -10.97
CA GLU A 102 0.61 -1.94 -10.67
C GLU A 102 1.78 -2.91 -10.83
N ILE A 103 2.11 -3.63 -9.76
CA ILE A 103 3.19 -4.63 -9.75
C ILE A 103 2.66 -6.05 -9.53
N THR A 104 3.45 -7.02 -9.99
CA THR A 104 3.26 -8.45 -9.68
C THR A 104 4.57 -9.07 -9.21
N GLY A 105 4.51 -10.27 -8.61
CA GLY A 105 5.69 -11.02 -8.15
C GLY A 105 5.95 -10.94 -6.64
N LEU A 106 4.94 -10.51 -5.87
CA LEU A 106 4.92 -10.67 -4.42
C LEU A 106 4.51 -12.10 -4.06
N ASN A 107 4.99 -12.58 -2.90
CA ASN A 107 4.65 -13.91 -2.41
C ASN A 107 3.22 -14.01 -1.85
N ASP A 108 2.70 -12.88 -1.34
CA ASP A 108 1.35 -12.79 -0.79
C ASP A 108 0.76 -11.40 -1.08
N VAL A 109 -0.54 -11.22 -0.85
CA VAL A 109 -1.24 -9.96 -1.07
C VAL A 109 -0.98 -9.01 0.12
N PRO A 110 -0.33 -7.86 -0.08
CA PRO A 110 -0.12 -6.88 0.99
C PRO A 110 -1.42 -6.17 1.37
N GLN A 111 -1.41 -5.41 2.46
CA GLN A 111 -2.57 -4.59 2.84
C GLN A 111 -2.48 -3.18 2.24
N ALA A 112 -3.64 -2.56 1.98
CA ALA A 112 -3.69 -1.15 1.62
C ALA A 112 -3.13 -0.28 2.75
N GLY A 113 -2.30 0.70 2.42
CA GLY A 113 -1.59 1.52 3.39
C GLY A 113 -0.26 0.94 3.88
N ASP A 114 0.08 -0.30 3.53
CA ASP A 114 1.40 -0.86 3.86
C ASP A 114 2.51 -0.07 3.17
N ARG A 115 3.62 0.14 3.88
CA ARG A 115 4.83 0.73 3.31
C ARG A 115 5.64 -0.33 2.58
N PHE A 116 6.24 0.05 1.47
CA PHE A 116 7.23 -0.77 0.79
C PHE A 116 8.60 -0.10 0.73
N VAL A 117 9.63 -0.96 0.66
CA VAL A 117 11.02 -0.55 0.48
C VAL A 117 11.71 -1.51 -0.47
N VAL A 118 12.48 -0.96 -1.41
CA VAL A 118 13.34 -1.71 -2.32
C VAL A 118 14.74 -1.88 -1.73
N PHE A 119 15.29 -3.08 -1.89
CA PHE A 119 16.61 -3.47 -1.39
C PHE A 119 17.57 -3.71 -2.55
N GLU A 120 18.89 -3.68 -2.30
CA GLU A 120 19.87 -4.10 -3.31
C GLU A 120 19.89 -5.61 -3.52
N ASP A 121 19.81 -6.37 -2.43
CA ASP A 121 19.95 -7.82 -2.47
C ASP A 121 18.66 -8.56 -2.14
N GLU A 122 18.36 -9.60 -2.91
CA GLU A 122 17.19 -10.45 -2.69
C GLU A 122 17.26 -11.17 -1.34
N LYS A 123 18.47 -11.53 -0.90
CA LYS A 123 18.68 -12.24 0.37
C LYS A 123 18.31 -11.37 1.57
N THR A 124 18.70 -10.09 1.55
CA THR A 124 18.41 -9.16 2.66
C THR A 124 16.92 -8.79 2.67
N ALA A 125 16.32 -8.56 1.51
CA ALA A 125 14.87 -8.36 1.36
C ALA A 125 14.08 -9.56 1.93
N ARG A 126 14.44 -10.78 1.54
CA ARG A 126 13.80 -12.02 2.03
C ARG A 126 13.91 -12.13 3.55
N GLN A 127 15.10 -11.95 4.11
CA GLN A 127 15.30 -12.07 5.56
C GLN A 127 14.46 -11.02 6.32
N ALA A 128 14.45 -9.77 5.86
CA ALA A 128 13.66 -8.71 6.48
C ALA A 128 12.15 -8.96 6.38
N GLY A 129 11.68 -9.41 5.22
CA GLY A 129 10.27 -9.76 5.00
C GLY A 129 9.82 -10.95 5.84
N GLU A 130 10.60 -12.02 5.89
CA GLU A 130 10.29 -13.20 6.72
C GLU A 130 10.26 -12.87 8.21
N GLU A 131 11.17 -12.02 8.70
CA GLU A 131 11.18 -11.61 10.10
C GLU A 131 9.92 -10.81 10.45
N ARG A 132 9.53 -9.85 9.60
CA ARG A 132 8.30 -9.06 9.77
C ARG A 132 7.05 -9.94 9.74
N GLY A 133 6.95 -10.84 8.76
CA GLY A 133 5.84 -11.79 8.66
C GLY A 133 5.71 -12.69 9.88
N LYS A 134 6.83 -13.24 10.38
CA LYS A 134 6.83 -14.05 11.61
C LYS A 134 6.36 -13.25 12.83
N ARG A 135 6.82 -12.00 12.96
CA ARG A 135 6.43 -11.11 14.07
C ARG A 135 4.94 -10.80 14.03
N ALA A 136 4.39 -10.47 12.86
CA ALA A 136 2.97 -10.19 12.68
C ALA A 136 2.09 -11.39 13.06
N VAL A 137 2.49 -12.61 12.71
CA VAL A 137 1.77 -13.83 13.10
C VAL A 137 1.79 -14.05 14.62
N LEU A 138 2.92 -13.77 15.28
CA LEU A 138 3.03 -13.88 16.73
C LEU A 138 2.19 -12.82 17.46
N GLU A 139 2.19 -11.58 16.94
CA GLU A 139 1.34 -10.49 17.44
C GLU A 139 -0.15 -10.84 17.28
N GLN A 140 -0.56 -11.35 16.13
CA GLN A 140 -1.94 -11.77 15.90
C GLN A 140 -2.35 -12.90 16.86
N ARG A 141 -1.47 -13.89 17.07
CA ARG A 141 -1.70 -14.99 18.03
C ARG A 141 -1.77 -14.54 19.49
N SER A 142 -1.03 -13.50 19.86
CA SER A 142 -1.05 -12.96 21.22
C SER A 142 -2.21 -11.98 21.46
N SER A 143 -2.71 -11.33 20.40
CA SER A 143 -3.92 -10.50 20.44
C SER A 143 -5.21 -11.32 20.55
N ASN A 144 -5.21 -12.55 20.04
CA ASN A 144 -6.28 -13.51 20.33
C ASN A 144 -6.15 -13.92 21.80
N ASN A 145 -7.03 -13.35 22.63
CA ASN A 145 -7.12 -13.52 24.07
C ASN A 145 -6.70 -14.92 24.54
N ARG A 146 -5.85 -14.97 25.58
CA ARG A 146 -5.71 -16.17 26.41
C ARG A 146 -7.08 -16.45 27.01
N VAL A 147 -7.80 -17.39 26.40
CA VAL A 147 -9.04 -17.93 26.93
C VAL A 147 -8.70 -18.61 28.26
N THR A 148 -8.98 -17.94 29.37
CA THR A 148 -8.89 -18.50 30.72
C THR A 148 -10.21 -19.19 31.05
N LEU A 149 -10.19 -20.16 31.98
CA LEU A 149 -11.42 -20.84 32.41
C LEU A 149 -12.44 -19.86 32.99
N ASP A 150 -11.99 -18.82 33.69
CA ASP A 150 -12.86 -17.80 34.27
C ASP A 150 -13.62 -16.99 33.20
N ASN A 151 -12.95 -16.57 32.13
CA ASN A 151 -13.58 -15.79 31.04
C ASN A 151 -14.51 -16.66 30.17
N LEU A 152 -14.26 -17.97 30.05
CA LEU A 152 -15.16 -18.91 29.38
C LEU A 152 -16.51 -19.04 30.08
N PHE A 153 -16.51 -19.05 31.42
CA PHE A 153 -17.74 -19.16 32.20
C PHE A 153 -18.58 -17.87 32.15
N GLU A 154 -17.94 -16.69 32.04
CA GLU A 154 -18.64 -15.42 31.83
C GLU A 154 -19.26 -15.32 30.44
N SER A 155 -18.51 -15.65 29.39
CA SER A 155 -19.01 -15.64 28.00
C SER A 155 -20.10 -16.69 27.72
N LEU A 156 -20.11 -17.82 28.44
CA LEU A 156 -21.21 -18.79 28.40
C LEU A 156 -22.50 -18.29 29.08
N LYS A 157 -22.40 -17.41 30.08
CA LYS A 157 -23.56 -16.79 30.77
C LYS A 157 -24.19 -15.67 29.94
N GLU A 158 -23.44 -15.04 29.04
CA GLU A 158 -23.88 -13.96 28.15
C GLU A 158 -24.63 -14.45 26.89
N GLY A 159 -24.84 -15.77 26.74
CA GLY A 159 -25.41 -16.44 25.56
C GLY A 159 -26.86 -16.11 25.17
N GLU A 160 -27.42 -14.98 25.58
CA GLU A 160 -28.75 -14.48 25.16
C GLU A 160 -28.70 -13.40 24.05
N LEU A 161 -27.52 -13.05 23.53
CA LEU A 161 -27.43 -12.15 22.38
C LEU A 161 -27.50 -12.94 21.07
N LYS A 162 -28.47 -12.59 20.21
CA LYS A 162 -28.64 -13.19 18.88
C LYS A 162 -27.56 -12.65 17.95
N ASP A 163 -26.56 -13.46 17.66
CA ASP A 163 -25.53 -13.13 16.67
C ASP A 163 -25.83 -13.74 15.30
N VAL A 164 -25.46 -13.00 14.24
CA VAL A 164 -25.47 -13.48 12.86
C VAL A 164 -24.06 -13.39 12.32
N ASN A 165 -23.41 -14.53 12.17
CA ASN A 165 -22.08 -14.59 11.57
C ASN A 165 -22.17 -14.36 10.06
N VAL A 166 -21.36 -13.44 9.54
CA VAL A 166 -21.26 -13.14 8.11
C VAL A 166 -19.86 -13.50 7.64
N ILE A 167 -19.77 -14.18 6.49
CA ILE A 167 -18.52 -14.43 5.77
C ILE A 167 -18.56 -13.53 4.53
N ILE A 168 -17.55 -12.67 4.39
CA ILE A 168 -17.41 -11.69 3.29
C ILE A 168 -16.28 -12.15 2.37
#